data_AF-A0A9D8BMB3-F1
#
_entry.id   AF-A0A9D8BMB3-F1
#
_cell.length_a   1.000
_cell.length_b   1.000
_cell.length_c   1.000
_cell.angle_alpha   90.00
_cell.angle_beta   90.00
_cell.angle_gamma   90.00
#
_symmetry.space_group_name_H-M   'P 1'
#
loop_
_entity.id
_entity.type
_entity.pdbx_description
1 polymer ?
#
loop_
_entity_poly.entity_id
_entity_poly.type
_entity_poly.pdbx_seq_one_letter_code
_entity_poly.pdbx_strand_id
1 'polypeptide(L)'
;LPRYNAYLRPGLIRMPVGTRIVSHDFDMESDLTEEQKAIWKPQVTKEVSDKDGGSHTIYFWKITEEMKKASGVPLKGEPGAKGKGRKGGPKAKEGKK
;
A
#
# COMPACT_ATOMS: atom_id res chain seq x y z
N LEU A 1 -7.05 -14.79 -9.20
CA LEU A 1 -5.73 -14.16 -8.97
C LEU A 1 -5.25 -14.11 -7.48
N PRO A 2 -5.55 -15.08 -6.58
CA PRO A 2 -5.15 -14.97 -5.16
C PRO A 2 -3.65 -14.80 -4.90
N ARG A 3 -2.80 -15.47 -5.71
CA ARG A 3 -1.35 -15.47 -5.48
C ARG A 3 -0.73 -14.08 -5.52
N TYR A 4 -1.23 -13.16 -6.35
CA TYR A 4 -0.68 -11.82 -6.47
C TYR A 4 -0.99 -10.95 -5.24
N ASN A 5 -2.15 -11.12 -4.61
CA ASN A 5 -2.51 -10.42 -3.38
C ASN A 5 -1.56 -10.72 -2.23
N ALA A 6 -1.16 -11.98 -2.09
CA ALA A 6 -0.19 -12.42 -1.09
C ALA A 6 1.19 -11.74 -1.24
N TYR A 7 1.61 -11.42 -2.47
CA TYR A 7 2.87 -10.71 -2.72
C TYR A 7 2.75 -9.19 -2.58
N LEU A 8 1.61 -8.60 -2.96
CA LEU A 8 1.43 -7.15 -2.97
C LEU A 8 1.19 -6.56 -1.58
N ARG A 9 0.31 -7.19 -0.77
CA ARG A 9 -0.10 -6.65 0.54
C ARG A 9 1.06 -6.37 1.50
N PRO A 10 2.08 -7.24 1.64
CA PRO A 10 3.26 -6.96 2.48
C PRO A 10 4.07 -5.73 2.02
N GLY A 11 4.07 -5.42 0.73
CA GLY A 11 4.70 -4.21 0.19
C GLY A 11 3.85 -2.96 0.47
N LEU A 12 2.55 -3.06 0.18
CA LEU A 12 1.58 -1.97 0.38
C LEU A 12 1.50 -1.54 1.84
N ILE A 13 1.59 -2.48 2.78
CA ILE A 13 1.47 -2.17 4.20
C ILE A 13 2.68 -1.42 4.77
N ARG A 14 3.83 -1.50 4.10
CA ARG A 14 5.03 -0.72 4.46
C ARG A 14 4.93 0.74 4.03
N MET A 15 3.99 1.07 3.15
CA MET A 15 3.79 2.44 2.69
C MET A 15 3.34 3.35 3.84
N PRO A 16 3.60 4.67 3.79
CA PRO A 16 3.13 5.59 4.82
C PRO A 16 1.61 5.54 5.00
N VAL A 17 1.16 5.76 6.24
CA VAL A 17 -0.28 5.92 6.50
C VAL A 17 -0.81 7.11 5.72
N GLY A 18 -1.99 6.93 5.15
CA GLY A 18 -2.60 7.87 4.22
C GLY A 18 -2.28 7.64 2.75
N THR A 19 -1.38 6.69 2.43
CA THR A 19 -1.13 6.27 1.04
C THR A 19 -2.41 5.76 0.42
N ARG A 20 -2.70 6.21 -0.81
CA ARG A 20 -3.87 5.83 -1.59
C ARG A 20 -3.48 4.72 -2.55
N ILE A 21 -4.28 3.67 -2.57
CA ILE A 21 -4.08 2.50 -3.44
C ILE A 21 -5.29 2.45 -4.36
N VAL A 22 -5.05 2.41 -5.66
CA VAL A 22 -6.06 2.25 -6.70
C VAL A 22 -5.77 0.96 -7.43
N SER A 23 -6.79 0.15 -7.63
CA SER A 23 -6.69 -1.11 -8.36
C SER A 23 -7.82 -1.23 -9.37
N HIS A 24 -7.52 -1.84 -10.51
CA HIS A 24 -8.43 -2.02 -11.65
C HIS A 24 -8.74 -3.50 -11.83
N ASP A 25 -10.01 -3.87 -11.74
CA ASP A 25 -10.53 -5.26 -11.84
C ASP A 25 -9.85 -6.25 -10.89
N PHE A 26 -9.33 -5.75 -9.77
CA PHE A 26 -8.49 -6.55 -8.90
C PHE A 26 -8.75 -6.20 -7.44
N ASP A 27 -9.42 -7.15 -6.78
CA ASP A 27 -9.81 -7.09 -5.39
C ASP A 27 -8.76 -7.73 -4.46
N MET A 28 -8.36 -6.97 -3.45
CA MET A 28 -7.38 -7.37 -2.44
C MET A 28 -7.97 -8.18 -1.28
N GLU A 29 -9.29 -8.34 -1.22
CA GLU A 29 -9.99 -9.10 -0.16
C GLU A 29 -10.14 -10.60 -0.46
N SER A 30 -10.08 -10.99 -1.74
CA SER A 30 -10.54 -12.30 -2.22
C SER A 30 -9.95 -13.54 -1.50
N ASP A 31 -8.79 -13.41 -0.87
CA ASP A 31 -8.06 -14.47 -0.18
C ASP A 31 -7.78 -14.18 1.30
N LEU A 32 -8.49 -13.22 1.89
CA LEU A 32 -8.41 -12.87 3.32
C LEU A 32 -9.45 -13.62 4.16
N THR A 33 -9.17 -13.81 5.45
CA THR A 33 -10.18 -14.23 6.44
C THR A 33 -11.17 -13.09 6.72
N GLU A 34 -12.34 -13.40 7.29
CA GLU A 34 -13.36 -12.38 7.59
C GLU A 34 -12.84 -11.25 8.49
N GLU A 35 -11.94 -11.53 9.45
CA GLU A 35 -11.34 -10.45 10.26
C GLU A 35 -10.41 -9.56 9.43
N GLN A 36 -9.66 -10.16 8.50
CA GLN A 36 -8.73 -9.43 7.64
C GLN A 36 -9.45 -8.64 6.54
N LYS A 37 -10.59 -9.13 6.03
CA LYS A 37 -11.44 -8.41 5.08
C LYS A 37 -11.98 -7.12 5.67
N ALA A 38 -12.40 -7.13 6.94
CA ALA A 38 -12.84 -5.92 7.62
C ALA A 38 -11.78 -4.81 7.60
N ILE A 39 -10.50 -5.20 7.65
CA ILE A 39 -9.34 -4.29 7.63
C ILE A 39 -8.97 -3.87 6.20
N TRP A 40 -9.11 -4.75 5.22
CA TRP A 40 -8.79 -4.50 3.81
C TRP A 40 -9.99 -4.05 2.97
N LYS A 41 -11.02 -3.51 3.60
CA LYS A 41 -12.20 -3.03 2.90
C LYS A 41 -11.92 -1.80 2.03
N PRO A 42 -12.27 -1.80 0.73
CA PRO A 42 -12.13 -0.62 -0.10
C PRO A 42 -13.05 0.48 0.42
N GLN A 43 -12.52 1.70 0.45
CA GLN A 43 -13.29 2.87 0.81
C GLN A 43 -14.27 3.24 -0.30
N VAL A 44 -13.86 3.02 -1.56
CA VAL A 44 -14.70 3.26 -2.73
C VAL A 44 -14.52 2.10 -3.69
N THR A 45 -15.64 1.57 -4.17
CA THR A 45 -15.72 0.68 -5.31
C THR A 45 -16.57 1.37 -6.35
N LYS A 46 -16.07 1.49 -7.57
CA LYS A 46 -16.77 2.18 -8.66
C LYS A 46 -16.66 1.39 -9.94
N GLU A 47 -17.79 1.09 -10.54
CA GLU A 47 -17.84 0.58 -11.91
C GLU A 47 -17.68 1.75 -12.89
N VAL A 48 -16.79 1.57 -13.85
CA VAL A 48 -16.45 2.55 -14.87
C VAL A 48 -16.59 1.87 -16.22
N SER A 49 -17.43 2.46 -17.08
CA SER A 49 -17.55 2.02 -18.46
C SER A 49 -16.55 2.75 -19.34
N ASP A 50 -15.86 1.99 -20.16
CA ASP A 50 -14.99 2.43 -21.24
C ASP A 50 -15.83 2.96 -22.43
N LYS A 51 -15.23 3.86 -23.23
CA LYS A 51 -15.71 4.26 -24.54
C LYS A 51 -15.93 3.08 -25.49
N ASP A 52 -15.15 2.01 -25.34
CA ASP A 52 -15.28 0.78 -26.13
C ASP A 52 -16.38 -0.16 -25.59
N GLY A 53 -17.11 0.25 -24.55
CA GLY A 53 -18.21 -0.52 -23.95
C GLY A 53 -17.77 -1.57 -22.93
N GLY A 54 -16.48 -1.66 -22.61
CA GLY A 54 -15.96 -2.47 -21.50
C GLY A 54 -16.43 -1.94 -20.14
N SER A 55 -16.76 -2.83 -19.20
CA SER A 55 -17.06 -2.46 -17.81
C SER A 55 -15.91 -2.90 -16.92
N HIS A 56 -15.41 -1.97 -16.10
CA HIS A 56 -14.29 -2.17 -15.20
C HIS A 56 -14.65 -1.76 -13.78
N THR A 57 -14.23 -2.54 -12.79
CA THR A 57 -14.39 -2.23 -11.38
C THR A 57 -13.11 -1.60 -10.84
N ILE A 58 -13.21 -0.36 -10.39
CA ILE A 58 -12.13 0.35 -9.73
C ILE A 58 -12.32 0.26 -8.23
N TYR A 59 -11.29 -0.21 -7.55
CA TYR A 59 -11.24 -0.29 -6.10
C TYR A 59 -10.24 0.73 -5.56
N PHE A 60 -10.61 1.37 -4.46
CA PHE A 60 -9.80 2.39 -3.80
C PHE A 60 -9.66 2.09 -2.31
N TRP A 61 -8.42 2.05 -1.83
CA TRP A 61 -8.08 1.92 -0.42
C TRP A 61 -7.17 3.06 0.03
N LYS A 62 -7.17 3.28 1.33
CA LYS A 62 -6.21 4.17 2.00
C LYS A 62 -5.54 3.37 3.12
N ILE A 63 -4.21 3.36 3.15
CA ILE A 63 -3.47 2.70 4.24
C ILE A 63 -3.78 3.41 5.56
N THR A 64 -4.34 2.66 6.52
CA THR A 64 -4.64 3.14 7.87
C THR A 64 -3.65 2.57 8.89
N GLU A 65 -3.64 3.15 10.10
CA GLU A 65 -2.89 2.63 11.25
C GLU A 65 -3.35 1.20 11.63
N GLU A 66 -4.66 0.94 11.53
CA GLU A 66 -5.26 -0.37 11.85
C GLU A 66 -4.74 -1.47 10.93
N MET A 67 -4.65 -1.18 9.62
CA MET A 67 -4.08 -2.13 8.65
C MET A 67 -2.64 -2.51 9.05
N LYS A 68 -1.84 -1.53 9.45
CA LYS A 68 -0.45 -1.78 9.82
C LYS A 68 -0.33 -2.58 11.11
N LYS A 69 -1.12 -2.21 12.12
CA LYS A 69 -1.19 -2.94 13.39
C LYS A 69 -1.61 -4.39 13.20
N ALA A 70 -2.62 -4.64 12.38
CA ALA A 70 -3.09 -6.00 12.07
C ALA A 70 -2.05 -6.85 11.32
N SER A 71 -1.19 -6.21 10.52
CA SER A 71 -0.10 -6.89 9.80
C SER A 71 1.15 -7.15 10.65
N GLY A 72 1.18 -6.69 11.90
CA GLY A 72 2.37 -6.79 12.77
C GLY A 72 3.56 -5.93 12.30
N VAL A 73 3.33 -4.96 11.41
CA VAL A 73 4.39 -4.05 10.93
C VAL A 73 4.51 -2.88 11.90
N PRO A 74 5.71 -2.61 12.46
CA PRO A 74 5.89 -1.55 13.44
C PRO A 74 5.53 -0.18 12.85
N LEU A 75 4.70 0.57 13.57
CA LEU A 75 4.31 1.91 13.19
C LEU A 75 5.51 2.87 13.26
N LYS A 76 5.49 3.91 12.44
CA LYS A 76 6.55 4.93 12.42
C LYS A 76 6.49 5.70 13.75
N GLY A 77 7.31 5.27 14.72
CA GLY A 77 7.31 5.77 16.09
C GLY A 77 7.45 4.68 17.15
N GLU A 78 7.22 3.41 16.81
CA GLU A 78 7.41 2.27 17.71
C GLU A 78 8.88 1.77 17.70
N PRO A 79 9.38 1.18 18.82
CA PRO A 79 10.73 0.66 18.90
C PRO A 79 10.89 -0.54 17.95
N GLY A 80 11.45 -0.29 16.77
CA GLY A 80 11.56 -1.28 15.69
C GLY A 80 11.61 -0.66 14.29
N ALA A 81 11.15 0.59 14.13
CA ALA A 81 11.28 1.37 12.90
C ALA A 81 12.74 1.83 12.68
N LYS A 82 13.68 0.89 12.48
CA LYS A 82 15.01 1.22 11.93
C LYS A 82 14.83 1.63 10.48
N GLY A 83 14.54 2.92 10.28
CA GLY A 83 14.79 3.57 9.02
C GLY A 83 16.25 3.34 8.65
N LYS A 84 16.50 2.63 7.55
CA LYS A 84 17.79 2.69 6.88
C LYS A 84 17.97 4.14 6.43
N GLY A 85 18.55 4.95 7.30
CA GLY A 85 19.07 6.26 6.94
C GLY A 85 20.04 6.03 5.79
N ARG A 86 19.73 6.60 4.62
CA ARG A 86 20.73 6.86 3.60
C ARG A 86 21.73 7.84 4.20
N LYS A 87 22.77 7.32 4.86
CA LYS A 87 23.91 8.10 5.33
C LYS A 87 24.88 8.23 4.14
N GLY A 88 25.10 9.48 3.71
CA GLY A 88 26.32 9.91 3.03
C GLY A 88 26.38 9.75 1.52
N GLY A 89 25.92 10.77 0.78
CA GLY A 89 26.49 11.12 -0.52
C GLY A 89 27.50 12.27 -0.34
N PRO A 90 28.66 12.29 -1.03
CA PRO A 90 29.78 13.16 -0.67
C PRO A 90 29.50 14.65 -0.93
N LYS A 91 29.90 15.52 0.02
CA LYS A 91 30.03 16.96 -0.22
C LYS A 91 31.06 17.19 -1.33
N ALA A 92 30.61 17.70 -2.47
CA ALA A 92 31.49 18.29 -3.47
C ALA A 92 32.24 19.47 -2.83
N LYS A 93 33.58 19.37 -2.77
CA LYS A 93 34.44 20.51 -2.41
C LYS A 93 34.60 21.39 -3.65
N GLU A 94 34.33 22.67 -3.46
CA GLU A 94 34.63 23.75 -4.40
C GLU A 94 36.09 23.69 -4.87
N GLY A 95 36.26 23.69 -6.19
CA GLY A 95 37.55 23.91 -6.82
C GLY A 95 37.92 25.38 -6.73
N LYS A 96 38.99 25.68 -6.00
CA LYS A 96 39.70 26.95 -6.10
C LYS A 96 41.00 26.66 -6.85
N LYS A 97 41.12 27.16 -8.07
CA LYS A 97 42.41 27.39 -8.73
C LYS A 97 42.32 28.63 -9.58
#